data_AF-A0A422HGB1-F1
#
_entry.id   AF-A0A422HGB1-F1
#
_cell.length_a   1.000
_cell.length_b   1.000
_cell.length_c   1.000
_cell.angle_alpha   90.00
_cell.angle_beta   90.00
_cell.angle_gamma   90.00
#
_symmetry.space_group_name_H-M   'P 1'
#
loop_
_entity.id
_entity.type
_entity.pdbx_description
1 polymer ?
#
loop_
_entity_poly.entity_id
_entity_poly.type
_entity_poly.pdbx_seq_one_letter_code
_entity_poly.pdbx_strand_id
1 'polypeptide(L)'
;MRTIGSDAAETAYRTACGSVIWSIMFLDNGMLVGEERSEGGRKTSFFAVAADGRNVVMRDFMLPGPAGDDAGTGVMTGLETTAAHLCLLHRYHGQGPEHVGLWAVDPVAGRVVWQRPDVSFAAHLGKNLLVYRTGSFAGFPERSYLVIDAVSGEVVEQLGDDAGRANMLRMKALREEDRQGVVLPGMRRVAEGIAAQHRNLVDDEFRPESAYEYIERDDLFAGAVHRIEQTASGAVFSAELLVYRNGKKWFSDTICTGSSQPCMNYFLVRGVHMYYIRNRRELVSLHL
;
A
#
# COMPACT_ATOMS: atom_id res chain seq x y z
N MET A 1 1.56 12.88 37.55
CA MET A 1 2.85 13.49 37.14
C MET A 1 3.91 12.40 37.05
N ARG A 2 4.08 11.89 35.83
CA ARG A 2 5.24 11.22 35.21
C ARG A 2 4.67 10.64 33.92
N THR A 3 4.71 11.45 32.87
CA THR A 3 4.48 11.04 31.48
C THR A 3 5.57 10.01 31.18
N ILE A 4 5.18 8.74 31.11
CA ILE A 4 6.08 7.63 30.83
C ILE A 4 6.34 7.66 29.32
N GLY A 5 7.60 7.88 28.94
CA GLY A 5 8.18 7.63 27.60
C GLY A 5 7.36 8.12 26.40
N SER A 6 7.60 9.36 25.96
CA SER A 6 7.17 9.83 24.65
C SER A 6 8.03 9.17 23.57
N ASP A 7 7.64 7.99 23.10
CA ASP A 7 7.95 7.63 21.71
C ASP A 7 6.99 8.45 20.84
N ALA A 8 7.46 9.60 20.38
CA ALA A 8 6.66 10.54 19.63
C ALA A 8 6.26 9.92 18.29
N ALA A 9 5.01 10.12 17.87
CA ALA A 9 4.65 9.93 16.49
C ALA A 9 5.56 10.83 15.63
N GLU A 10 6.32 10.22 14.73
CA GLU A 10 7.28 10.91 13.87
C GLU A 10 6.76 10.97 12.44
N THR A 11 6.82 12.15 11.82
CA THR A 11 6.54 12.31 10.40
C THR A 11 7.65 11.63 9.59
N ALA A 12 7.35 10.47 9.02
CA ALA A 12 8.28 9.74 8.17
C ALA A 12 8.35 10.32 6.75
N TYR A 13 7.21 10.82 6.24
CA TYR A 13 7.15 11.44 4.92
C TYR A 13 6.02 12.47 4.82
N ARG A 14 6.23 13.49 3.99
CA ARG A 14 5.20 14.46 3.60
C ARG A 14 5.26 14.70 2.09
N THR A 15 4.09 14.60 1.45
CA THR A 15 3.90 14.85 0.03
C THR A 15 4.11 16.32 -0.32
N ALA A 16 4.40 16.59 -1.59
CA ALA A 16 4.33 17.94 -2.11
C ALA A 16 2.88 18.48 -2.10
N CYS A 17 2.72 19.80 -2.12
CA CYS A 17 1.40 20.42 -2.18
C CYS A 17 0.63 19.94 -3.44
N GLY A 18 -0.63 19.58 -3.27
CA GLY A 18 -1.48 19.06 -4.36
C GLY A 18 -1.19 17.60 -4.73
N SER A 19 -0.51 16.84 -3.89
CA SER A 19 -0.33 15.38 -4.05
C SER A 19 -0.75 14.62 -2.80
N VAL A 20 -1.20 13.37 -2.99
CA VAL A 20 -1.61 12.46 -1.93
C VAL A 20 -0.81 11.17 -1.97
N ILE A 21 -0.57 10.58 -0.80
CA ILE A 21 -0.08 9.21 -0.66
C ILE A 21 -1.21 8.28 -1.06
N TRP A 22 -0.95 7.45 -2.06
CA TRP A 22 -1.91 6.51 -2.61
C TRP A 22 -1.72 5.10 -2.06
N SER A 23 -0.47 4.63 -1.99
CA SER A 23 -0.12 3.32 -1.47
C SER A 23 1.26 3.35 -0.83
N ILE A 24 1.51 2.42 0.09
CA ILE A 24 2.83 2.16 0.67
C ILE A 24 3.09 0.66 0.69
N MET A 25 4.35 0.26 0.57
CA MET A 25 4.81 -1.12 0.70
C MET A 25 6.19 -1.13 1.36
N PHE A 26 6.65 -2.31 1.77
CA PHE A 26 7.95 -2.52 2.38
C PHE A 26 8.84 -3.41 1.52
N LEU A 27 10.11 -3.04 1.42
CA LEU A 27 11.17 -3.89 0.89
C LEU A 27 11.62 -4.90 1.97
N ASP A 28 12.34 -5.95 1.54
CA ASP A 28 12.82 -7.00 2.45
C ASP A 28 13.83 -6.46 3.48
N ASN A 29 14.55 -5.40 3.12
CA ASN A 29 15.48 -4.69 4.01
C ASN A 29 14.77 -3.72 5.00
N GLY A 30 13.44 -3.66 4.98
CA GLY A 30 12.63 -2.83 5.86
C GLY A 30 12.41 -1.39 5.40
N MET A 31 13.02 -0.96 4.29
CA MET A 31 12.72 0.33 3.67
C MET A 31 11.24 0.39 3.25
N LEU A 32 10.61 1.53 3.48
CA LEU A 32 9.26 1.80 2.99
C LEU A 32 9.35 2.49 1.63
N VAL A 33 8.56 2.02 0.68
CA VAL A 33 8.34 2.67 -0.62
C VAL A 33 6.88 3.11 -0.72
N GLY A 34 6.62 4.21 -1.38
CA GLY A 34 5.25 4.70 -1.54
C GLY A 34 5.00 5.34 -2.89
N GLU A 35 3.73 5.34 -3.24
CA GLU A 35 3.18 5.96 -4.45
C GLU A 35 2.47 7.26 -4.07
N GLU A 36 2.81 8.33 -4.78
CA GLU A 36 2.15 9.63 -4.72
C GLU A 36 1.37 9.90 -5.99
N ARG A 37 0.16 10.47 -5.84
CA ARG A 37 -0.66 10.90 -6.97
C ARG A 37 -1.02 12.37 -6.84
N SER A 38 -0.99 13.11 -7.95
CA SER A 38 -1.47 14.49 -7.99
C SER A 38 -2.99 14.55 -7.80
N GLU A 39 -3.47 15.46 -6.95
CA GLU A 39 -4.89 15.79 -6.80
C GLU A 39 -5.39 16.43 -8.10
N GLY A 40 -6.20 15.70 -8.88
CA GLY A 40 -6.80 16.18 -10.13
C GLY A 40 -5.99 15.92 -11.41
N GLY A 41 -4.82 15.27 -11.30
CA GLY A 41 -3.97 14.92 -12.45
C GLY A 41 -3.72 13.42 -12.59
N ARG A 42 -3.09 13.02 -13.71
CA ARG A 42 -2.60 11.65 -13.95
C ARG A 42 -1.14 11.45 -13.57
N LYS A 43 -0.53 12.42 -12.87
CA LYS A 43 0.87 12.35 -12.49
C LYS A 43 1.02 11.46 -11.28
N THR A 44 1.93 10.50 -11.39
CA THR A 44 2.32 9.60 -10.30
C THR A 44 3.81 9.74 -10.08
N SER A 45 4.22 9.82 -8.83
CA SER A 45 5.63 9.77 -8.42
C SER A 45 5.80 8.75 -7.29
N PHE A 46 7.04 8.37 -7.05
CA PHE A 46 7.39 7.37 -6.05
C PHE A 46 8.42 7.95 -5.10
N PHE A 47 8.29 7.56 -3.83
CA PHE A 47 9.23 7.92 -2.78
C PHE A 47 9.68 6.67 -2.02
N ALA A 48 10.79 6.81 -1.30
CA ALA A 48 11.28 5.79 -0.38
C ALA A 48 11.79 6.43 0.91
N VAL A 49 11.48 5.80 2.04
CA VAL A 49 11.95 6.16 3.37
C VAL A 49 12.74 4.98 3.93
N ALA A 50 13.92 5.26 4.47
CA ALA A 50 14.77 4.27 5.12
C ALA A 50 14.02 3.49 6.21
N ALA A 51 14.53 2.32 6.56
CA ALA A 51 13.91 1.43 7.54
C ALA A 51 13.75 2.05 8.94
N ASP A 52 14.57 3.05 9.27
CA ASP A 52 14.47 3.84 10.50
C ASP A 52 13.27 4.82 10.51
N GLY A 53 12.57 4.97 9.37
CA GLY A 53 11.45 5.89 9.21
C GLY A 53 11.83 7.36 9.16
N ARG A 54 13.12 7.70 9.15
CA ARG A 54 13.60 9.09 9.36
C ARG A 54 14.21 9.73 8.13
N ASN A 55 14.77 8.92 7.24
CA ASN A 55 15.51 9.43 6.08
C ASN A 55 14.78 9.13 4.78
N VAL A 56 14.40 10.18 4.04
CA VAL A 56 13.88 10.02 2.67
C VAL A 56 15.05 9.70 1.74
N VAL A 57 15.05 8.49 1.19
CA VAL A 57 16.11 7.98 0.30
C VAL A 57 15.81 8.30 -1.16
N MET A 58 14.53 8.31 -1.53
CA MET A 58 14.06 8.65 -2.87
C MET A 58 12.84 9.57 -2.77
N ARG A 59 12.76 10.57 -3.64
CA ARG A 59 11.63 11.49 -3.74
C ARG A 59 11.37 11.84 -5.20
N ASP A 60 10.10 12.02 -5.55
CA ASP A 60 9.67 12.48 -6.88
C ASP A 60 10.17 11.61 -8.04
N PHE A 61 10.47 10.32 -7.79
CA PHE A 61 10.88 9.42 -8.84
C PHE A 61 9.68 9.19 -9.77
N MET A 62 9.87 9.43 -11.06
CA MET A 62 8.87 9.14 -12.08
C MET A 62 9.41 8.03 -12.96
N LEU A 63 8.58 7.04 -13.25
CA LEU A 63 8.95 5.99 -14.17
C LEU A 63 9.20 6.63 -15.56
N PRO A 64 10.40 6.45 -16.17
CA PRO A 64 10.70 7.03 -17.48
C PRO A 64 9.65 6.63 -18.51
N GLY A 65 9.26 7.51 -19.44
CA GLY A 65 8.34 7.20 -20.55
C GLY A 65 8.97 6.32 -21.65
N PRO A 66 8.21 5.86 -22.65
CA PRO A 66 8.80 5.36 -23.90
C PRO A 66 9.65 6.48 -24.53
N ALA A 67 10.89 6.17 -24.91
CA ALA A 67 11.88 7.02 -25.59
C ALA A 67 11.53 8.52 -25.75
N GLY A 68 12.02 9.36 -24.83
CA GLY A 68 12.09 10.82 -25.02
C GLY A 68 10.85 11.61 -24.62
N ASP A 69 9.73 10.97 -24.29
CA ASP A 69 8.62 11.67 -23.66
C ASP A 69 8.90 11.82 -22.16
N ASP A 70 9.04 13.07 -21.72
CA ASP A 70 8.93 13.44 -20.32
C ASP A 70 7.70 12.73 -19.74
N ALA A 71 7.84 12.16 -18.54
CA ALA A 71 6.81 11.41 -17.81
C ALA A 71 5.60 12.28 -17.37
N GLY A 72 5.17 13.22 -18.22
CA GLY A 72 4.00 14.08 -18.12
C GLY A 72 2.95 13.86 -19.21
N THR A 73 3.12 12.91 -20.15
CA THR A 73 2.17 12.69 -21.26
C THR A 73 0.94 11.84 -20.92
N GLY A 74 0.68 11.56 -19.63
CA GLY A 74 -0.63 11.09 -19.17
C GLY A 74 -0.83 9.57 -19.09
N VAL A 75 0.24 8.78 -19.17
CA VAL A 75 0.21 7.35 -18.82
C VAL A 75 0.34 7.21 -17.31
N MET A 76 -0.73 6.74 -16.66
CA MET A 76 -0.73 6.48 -15.22
C MET A 76 0.25 5.34 -14.93
N THR A 77 0.97 5.44 -13.82
CA THR A 77 1.85 4.38 -13.31
C THR A 77 1.39 3.98 -11.92
N GLY A 78 1.89 2.86 -11.42
CA GLY A 78 1.53 2.39 -10.08
C GLY A 78 2.59 1.48 -9.48
N LEU A 79 2.55 1.35 -8.16
CA LEU A 79 3.36 0.42 -7.39
C LEU A 79 2.66 -0.95 -7.38
N GLU A 80 3.30 -1.95 -7.99
CA GLU A 80 2.73 -3.31 -8.13
C GLU A 80 3.04 -4.19 -6.92
N THR A 81 4.31 -4.31 -6.57
CA THR A 81 4.81 -5.15 -5.47
C THR A 81 6.27 -4.79 -5.14
N THR A 82 6.92 -5.54 -4.25
CA THR A 82 8.33 -5.39 -3.90
C THR A 82 9.03 -6.75 -3.93
N ALA A 83 10.34 -6.77 -4.22
CA ALA A 83 11.15 -7.98 -4.15
C ALA A 83 12.60 -7.63 -3.77
N ALA A 84 13.12 -8.25 -2.71
CA ALA A 84 14.44 -7.94 -2.17
C ALA A 84 14.60 -6.44 -1.87
N HIS A 85 15.47 -5.75 -2.62
CA HIS A 85 15.74 -4.32 -2.51
C HIS A 85 15.09 -3.49 -3.63
N LEU A 86 14.20 -4.09 -4.42
CA LEU A 86 13.56 -3.47 -5.58
C LEU A 86 12.08 -3.21 -5.32
N CYS A 87 11.60 -2.05 -5.76
CA CYS A 87 10.15 -1.82 -5.94
C CYS A 87 9.79 -2.04 -7.41
N LEU A 88 8.65 -2.69 -7.64
CA LEU A 88 8.23 -3.11 -8.96
C LEU A 88 7.06 -2.22 -9.37
N LEU A 89 7.26 -1.48 -10.44
CA LEU A 89 6.31 -0.50 -10.95
C LEU A 89 5.68 -1.01 -12.24
N HIS A 90 4.46 -0.58 -12.52
CA HIS A 90 3.77 -0.84 -13.79
C HIS A 90 3.27 0.46 -14.42
N ARG A 91 2.81 0.35 -15.67
CA ARG A 91 1.99 1.37 -16.32
C ARG A 91 0.57 0.86 -16.49
N TYR A 92 -0.40 1.75 -16.55
CA TYR A 92 -1.75 1.39 -16.95
C TYR A 92 -1.88 1.46 -18.47
N HIS A 93 -2.61 0.51 -19.04
CA HIS A 93 -3.05 0.61 -20.42
C HIS A 93 -3.96 1.84 -20.59
N GLY A 94 -3.73 2.65 -21.62
CA GLY A 94 -4.48 3.91 -21.81
C GLY A 94 -6.00 3.73 -22.00
N GLN A 95 -6.44 2.51 -22.32
CA GLN A 95 -7.83 2.16 -22.64
C GLN A 95 -8.43 1.12 -21.68
N GLY A 96 -7.86 0.90 -20.50
CA GLY A 96 -8.42 -0.09 -19.57
C GLY A 96 -7.71 -0.19 -18.22
N PRO A 97 -8.24 -1.00 -17.30
CA PRO A 97 -7.64 -1.22 -15.99
C PRO A 97 -6.41 -2.14 -16.03
N GLU A 98 -6.07 -2.70 -17.19
CA GLU A 98 -4.98 -3.66 -17.31
C GLU A 98 -3.62 -2.98 -17.13
N HIS A 99 -2.79 -3.59 -16.28
CA HIS A 99 -1.41 -3.16 -16.07
C HIS A 99 -0.55 -3.69 -17.22
N VAL A 100 0.36 -2.86 -17.72
CA VAL A 100 1.29 -3.17 -18.79
C VAL A 100 2.69 -2.83 -18.35
N GLY A 101 3.59 -3.76 -18.62
CA GLY A 101 5.00 -3.67 -18.32
C GLY A 101 5.30 -3.79 -16.83
N LEU A 102 6.54 -4.20 -16.55
CA LEU A 102 7.08 -4.27 -15.22
C LEU A 102 8.48 -3.66 -15.19
N TRP A 103 8.71 -2.73 -14.28
CA TRP A 103 9.99 -2.05 -14.10
C TRP A 103 10.45 -2.23 -12.66
N ALA A 104 11.59 -2.88 -12.47
CA ALA A 104 12.19 -2.96 -11.15
C ALA A 104 13.12 -1.78 -10.93
N VAL A 105 12.87 -1.05 -9.86
CA VAL A 105 13.57 0.17 -9.49
C VAL A 105 14.31 -0.08 -8.18
N ASP A 106 15.59 0.30 -8.15
CA ASP A 106 16.35 0.42 -6.92
C ASP A 106 16.14 1.83 -6.37
N PRO A 107 15.41 1.99 -5.25
CA PRO A 107 15.15 3.31 -4.69
C PRO A 107 16.39 3.97 -4.08
N VAL A 108 17.41 3.20 -3.69
CA VAL A 108 18.68 3.76 -3.19
C VAL A 108 19.48 4.36 -4.33
N ALA A 109 19.55 3.64 -5.45
CA ALA A 109 20.25 4.13 -6.64
C ALA A 109 19.42 5.10 -7.50
N GLY A 110 18.11 5.21 -7.24
CA GLY A 110 17.20 6.09 -7.99
C GLY A 110 17.09 5.73 -9.47
N ARG A 111 17.20 4.44 -9.82
CA ARG A 111 17.23 3.99 -11.23
C ARG A 111 16.51 2.67 -11.46
N VAL A 112 16.05 2.48 -12.69
CA VAL A 112 15.56 1.19 -13.18
C VAL A 112 16.74 0.21 -13.27
N VAL A 113 16.61 -0.95 -12.65
CA VAL A 113 17.60 -2.04 -12.69
C VAL A 113 17.35 -2.95 -13.89
N TRP A 114 16.09 -3.33 -14.10
CA TRP A 114 15.65 -4.06 -15.28
C TRP A 114 14.20 -3.68 -15.62
N GLN A 115 13.80 -3.96 -16.85
CA GLN A 115 12.43 -3.72 -17.31
C GLN A 115 11.96 -4.83 -18.26
N ARG A 116 10.68 -5.15 -18.16
CA ARG A 116 9.94 -6.06 -19.02
C ARG A 116 8.67 -5.36 -19.48
N PRO A 117 8.75 -4.44 -20.48
CA PRO A 117 7.58 -3.72 -20.97
C PRO A 117 6.57 -4.63 -21.68
N ASP A 118 6.97 -5.87 -21.98
CA ASP A 118 6.19 -6.88 -22.68
C ASP A 118 5.26 -7.72 -21.78
N VAL A 119 5.33 -7.56 -20.45
CA VAL A 119 4.60 -8.44 -19.52
C VAL A 119 3.70 -7.68 -18.55
N SER A 120 2.71 -8.38 -17.99
CA SER A 120 1.85 -7.94 -16.91
C SER A 120 2.04 -8.84 -15.70
N PHE A 121 2.01 -8.28 -14.49
CA PHE A 121 2.14 -9.04 -13.25
C PHE A 121 0.89 -9.88 -12.98
N ALA A 122 1.08 -11.09 -12.42
CA ALA A 122 -0.01 -11.95 -11.99
C ALA A 122 0.12 -12.42 -10.54
N ALA A 123 1.32 -12.76 -10.06
CA ALA A 123 1.54 -13.18 -8.68
C ALA A 123 3.01 -13.09 -8.26
N HIS A 124 3.23 -12.88 -6.96
CA HIS A 124 4.55 -12.96 -6.35
C HIS A 124 4.81 -14.38 -5.84
N LEU A 125 5.84 -15.06 -6.35
CA LEU A 125 6.19 -16.45 -6.06
C LEU A 125 7.47 -16.59 -5.21
N GLY A 126 7.70 -15.62 -4.31
CA GLY A 126 8.91 -15.57 -3.47
C GLY A 126 10.07 -14.93 -4.21
N LYS A 127 11.05 -15.72 -4.68
CA LYS A 127 12.18 -15.16 -5.46
C LYS A 127 11.80 -14.85 -6.92
N ASN A 128 10.66 -15.38 -7.36
CA ASN A 128 10.20 -15.28 -8.73
C ASN A 128 8.85 -14.55 -8.80
N LEU A 129 8.48 -14.13 -10.00
CA LEU A 129 7.18 -13.54 -10.30
C LEU A 129 6.50 -14.36 -11.39
N LEU A 130 5.22 -14.64 -11.20
CA LEU A 130 4.36 -15.07 -12.29
C LEU A 130 3.93 -13.83 -13.07
N VAL A 131 4.20 -13.83 -14.36
CA VAL A 131 3.81 -12.76 -15.29
C VAL A 131 3.16 -13.36 -16.53
N TYR A 132 2.48 -12.54 -17.33
CA TYR A 132 1.94 -12.96 -18.60
C TYR A 132 2.16 -11.92 -19.69
N ARG A 133 2.25 -12.38 -20.94
CA ARG A 133 2.14 -11.54 -22.13
C ARG A 133 0.71 -11.61 -22.63
N THR A 134 0.13 -10.46 -22.94
CA THR A 134 -1.15 -10.40 -23.64
C THR A 134 -0.94 -10.64 -25.13
N GLY A 135 -1.83 -11.43 -25.72
CA GLY A 135 -1.89 -11.69 -27.15
C GLY A 135 -3.34 -11.69 -27.64
N SER A 136 -3.52 -11.84 -28.95
CA SER A 136 -4.82 -12.13 -29.52
C SER A 136 -4.69 -13.17 -30.62
N PHE A 137 -5.53 -14.20 -30.57
CA PHE A 137 -5.66 -15.18 -31.63
C PHE A 137 -7.11 -15.21 -32.10
N ALA A 138 -7.32 -15.01 -33.40
CA ALA A 138 -8.65 -14.94 -34.01
C ALA A 138 -9.62 -13.94 -33.31
N GLY A 139 -9.09 -12.86 -32.73
CA GLY A 139 -9.87 -11.85 -32.02
C GLY A 139 -10.19 -12.20 -30.55
N PHE A 140 -9.78 -13.37 -30.06
CA PHE A 140 -9.90 -13.74 -28.66
C PHE A 140 -8.64 -13.33 -27.89
N PRO A 141 -8.77 -12.77 -26.67
CA PRO A 141 -7.61 -12.44 -25.84
C PRO A 141 -6.92 -13.71 -25.37
N GLU A 142 -5.60 -13.75 -25.51
CA GLU A 142 -4.74 -14.83 -25.03
C GLU A 142 -3.73 -14.33 -24.01
N ARG A 143 -3.29 -15.24 -23.14
CA ARG A 143 -2.23 -15.00 -22.18
C ARG A 143 -1.18 -16.09 -22.30
N SER A 144 0.07 -15.66 -22.51
CA SER A 144 1.24 -16.54 -22.45
C SER A 144 1.99 -16.29 -21.15
N TYR A 145 1.97 -17.24 -20.23
CA TYR A 145 2.52 -17.12 -18.89
C TYR A 145 4.00 -17.46 -18.83
N LEU A 146 4.72 -16.71 -18.00
CA LEU A 146 6.14 -16.88 -17.72
C LEU A 146 6.36 -16.81 -16.21
N VAL A 147 7.39 -17.51 -15.74
CA VAL A 147 7.98 -17.26 -14.42
C VAL A 147 9.30 -16.53 -14.66
N ILE A 148 9.45 -15.37 -14.03
CA ILE A 148 10.68 -14.56 -14.11
C ILE A 148 11.33 -14.43 -12.74
N ASP A 149 12.65 -14.30 -12.68
CA ASP A 149 13.36 -13.97 -11.46
C ASP A 149 13.09 -12.50 -11.08
N ALA A 150 12.74 -12.25 -9.83
CA ALA A 150 12.26 -10.93 -9.39
C ALA A 150 13.39 -9.89 -9.28
N VAL A 151 14.65 -10.31 -9.26
CA VAL A 151 15.82 -9.41 -9.09
C VAL A 151 16.48 -9.07 -10.42
N SER A 152 16.44 -9.98 -11.39
CA SER A 152 17.07 -9.83 -12.72
C SER A 152 16.08 -9.62 -13.86
N GLY A 153 14.82 -10.04 -13.71
CA GLY A 153 13.81 -10.02 -14.77
C GLY A 153 13.98 -11.13 -15.83
N GLU A 154 14.94 -12.03 -15.64
CA GLU A 154 15.21 -13.16 -16.54
C GLU A 154 14.10 -14.22 -16.48
N VAL A 155 13.82 -14.85 -17.61
CA VAL A 155 12.83 -15.94 -17.66
C VAL A 155 13.44 -17.20 -17.05
N VAL A 156 12.84 -17.65 -15.95
CA VAL A 156 13.18 -18.91 -15.28
C VAL A 156 12.40 -20.07 -15.87
N GLU A 157 11.15 -19.81 -16.26
CA GLU A 157 10.28 -20.84 -16.84
C GLU A 157 9.28 -20.25 -17.85
N GLN A 158 9.05 -20.97 -18.95
CA GLN A 158 8.00 -20.68 -19.91
C GLN A 158 6.84 -21.64 -19.68
N LEU A 159 5.70 -21.10 -19.25
CA LEU A 159 4.47 -21.89 -19.06
C LEU A 159 3.59 -21.87 -20.32
N GLY A 160 3.74 -20.85 -21.17
CA GLY A 160 2.97 -20.72 -22.40
C GLY A 160 1.49 -20.52 -22.09
N ASP A 161 0.63 -21.27 -22.75
CA ASP A 161 -0.83 -21.23 -22.63
C ASP A 161 -1.37 -22.10 -21.47
N ASP A 162 -0.51 -22.71 -20.65
CA ASP A 162 -0.93 -23.54 -19.49
C ASP A 162 -1.50 -22.68 -18.34
N ALA A 163 -2.73 -22.22 -18.54
CA ALA A 163 -3.50 -21.44 -17.58
C ALA A 163 -3.80 -22.22 -16.29
N GLY A 164 -3.90 -23.56 -16.38
CA GLY A 164 -4.14 -24.42 -15.22
C GLY A 164 -2.97 -24.36 -14.25
N ARG A 165 -1.75 -24.52 -14.75
CA ARG A 165 -0.53 -24.40 -13.95
C ARG A 165 -0.30 -22.98 -13.46
N ALA A 166 -0.52 -21.96 -14.29
CA ALA A 166 -0.43 -20.57 -13.86
C ALA A 166 -1.38 -20.28 -12.69
N ASN A 167 -2.63 -20.76 -12.75
CA ASN A 167 -3.58 -20.60 -11.67
C ASN A 167 -3.16 -21.37 -10.40
N MET A 168 -2.61 -22.58 -10.53
CA MET A 168 -2.07 -23.31 -9.37
C MET A 168 -0.93 -22.55 -8.68
N LEU A 169 -0.04 -21.92 -9.44
CA LEU A 169 1.03 -21.09 -8.88
C LEU A 169 0.46 -19.87 -8.16
N ARG A 170 -0.48 -19.17 -8.80
CA ARG A 170 -1.16 -18.01 -8.21
C ARG A 170 -1.87 -18.35 -6.89
N MET A 171 -2.56 -19.49 -6.83
CA MET A 171 -3.26 -19.92 -5.61
C MET A 171 -2.31 -20.32 -4.47
N LYS A 172 -1.05 -20.66 -4.77
CA LYS A 172 0.00 -20.94 -3.78
C LYS A 172 0.78 -19.70 -3.36
N ALA A 173 0.62 -18.58 -4.07
CA ALA A 173 1.28 -17.34 -3.74
C ALA A 173 0.81 -16.85 -2.36
N LEU A 174 1.75 -16.36 -1.56
CA LEU A 174 1.42 -15.69 -0.31
C LEU A 174 0.67 -14.40 -0.61
N ARG A 175 -0.22 -14.01 0.30
CA ARG A 175 -0.82 -12.67 0.24
C ARG A 175 0.27 -11.64 0.47
N GLU A 176 0.07 -10.46 -0.08
CA GLU A 176 1.08 -9.41 -0.07
C GLU A 176 1.36 -8.91 1.35
N GLU A 177 0.33 -8.83 2.18
CA GLU A 177 0.43 -8.47 3.59
C GLU A 177 1.26 -9.49 4.40
N ASP A 178 1.05 -10.78 4.15
CA ASP A 178 1.79 -11.86 4.81
C ASP A 178 3.26 -11.82 4.41
N ARG A 179 3.54 -11.61 3.11
CA ARG A 179 4.90 -11.49 2.58
C ARG A 179 5.65 -10.31 3.18
N GLN A 180 4.99 -9.15 3.31
CA GLN A 180 5.60 -7.94 3.83
C GLN A 180 5.66 -7.91 5.38
N GLY A 181 5.01 -8.88 6.04
CA GLY A 181 4.90 -8.95 7.50
C GLY A 181 4.08 -7.80 8.07
N VAL A 182 3.06 -7.34 7.33
CA VAL A 182 2.16 -6.26 7.74
C VAL A 182 0.82 -6.82 8.20
N VAL A 183 0.26 -6.20 9.23
CA VAL A 183 -1.11 -6.44 9.68
C VAL A 183 -1.94 -5.25 9.22
N LEU A 184 -2.88 -5.53 8.33
CA LEU A 184 -3.86 -4.56 7.87
C LEU A 184 -5.08 -4.55 8.80
N PRO A 185 -5.78 -3.42 8.93
CA PRO A 185 -6.95 -3.35 9.77
C PRO A 185 -8.11 -4.14 9.17
N GLY A 186 -8.80 -4.87 10.03
CA GLY A 186 -10.09 -5.49 9.70
C GLY A 186 -11.22 -4.47 9.82
N MET A 187 -12.27 -4.61 9.02
CA MET A 187 -13.55 -3.96 9.30
C MET A 187 -14.35 -4.82 10.27
N ARG A 188 -14.95 -4.21 11.29
CA ARG A 188 -15.93 -4.92 12.11
C ARG A 188 -17.17 -5.24 11.26
N ARG A 189 -17.47 -6.52 11.07
CA ARG A 189 -18.82 -6.96 10.75
C ARG A 189 -19.56 -7.15 12.06
N VAL A 190 -20.76 -6.60 12.19
CA VAL A 190 -21.57 -6.55 13.44
C VAL A 190 -21.64 -7.89 14.21
N ALA A 191 -21.46 -9.03 13.53
CA ALA A 191 -21.50 -10.38 14.10
C ALA A 191 -20.17 -10.90 14.72
N GLU A 192 -19.02 -10.30 14.40
CA GLU A 192 -17.71 -10.74 14.91
C GLU A 192 -17.39 -9.93 16.17
N GLY A 193 -17.54 -10.57 17.33
CA GLY A 193 -17.33 -9.93 18.63
C GLY A 193 -15.86 -9.60 18.89
N ILE A 194 -15.61 -8.49 19.56
CA ILE A 194 -14.29 -8.11 20.08
C ILE A 194 -13.94 -9.01 21.27
N ALA A 195 -12.65 -9.34 21.44
CA ALA A 195 -12.19 -10.13 22.57
C ALA A 195 -12.69 -9.53 23.89
N ALA A 196 -13.04 -10.38 24.85
CA ALA A 196 -13.69 -9.96 26.10
C ALA A 196 -12.92 -8.85 26.83
N GLN A 197 -11.59 -8.83 26.70
CA GLN A 197 -10.69 -7.87 27.32
C GLN A 197 -10.77 -6.44 26.74
N HIS A 198 -11.25 -6.26 25.51
CA HIS A 198 -11.39 -4.95 24.86
C HIS A 198 -12.84 -4.50 24.72
N ARG A 199 -13.85 -5.32 25.09
CA ARG A 199 -15.27 -4.94 25.00
C ARG A 199 -15.59 -3.63 25.71
N ASN A 200 -15.00 -3.40 26.88
CA ASN A 200 -15.24 -2.17 27.65
C ASN A 200 -14.67 -0.91 26.97
N LEU A 201 -13.73 -1.03 26.02
CA LEU A 201 -13.22 0.10 25.22
C LEU A 201 -14.21 0.51 24.14
N VAL A 202 -15.04 -0.45 23.72
CA VAL A 202 -15.91 -0.33 22.55
C VAL A 202 -17.17 0.45 22.89
N ASP A 203 -17.58 0.45 24.14
CA ASP A 203 -18.88 1.00 24.54
C ASP A 203 -18.91 2.54 24.57
N ASP A 204 -17.77 3.23 24.75
CA ASP A 204 -17.73 4.70 24.83
C ASP A 204 -17.31 5.39 23.52
N GLU A 205 -16.18 5.01 22.93
CA GLU A 205 -15.62 5.65 21.71
C GLU A 205 -15.92 4.87 20.41
N PHE A 206 -16.08 3.54 20.46
CA PHE A 206 -16.33 2.68 19.29
C PHE A 206 -17.74 2.08 19.27
N ARG A 207 -18.74 2.96 19.34
CA ARG A 207 -20.14 2.57 19.44
C ARG A 207 -20.50 1.51 18.38
N PRO A 208 -21.37 0.54 18.69
CA PRO A 208 -21.80 -0.49 17.73
C PRO A 208 -22.33 0.06 16.40
N GLU A 209 -22.91 1.26 16.45
CA GLU A 209 -23.49 1.97 15.30
C GLU A 209 -22.43 2.65 14.41
N SER A 210 -21.20 2.81 14.91
CA SER A 210 -20.11 3.50 14.22
C SER A 210 -19.34 2.55 13.32
N ALA A 211 -19.06 2.98 12.10
CA ALA A 211 -18.10 2.27 11.24
C ALA A 211 -16.68 2.48 11.80
N TYR A 212 -15.98 1.38 12.07
CA TYR A 212 -14.57 1.43 12.44
C TYR A 212 -13.76 0.27 11.86
N GLU A 213 -12.49 0.58 11.60
CA GLU A 213 -11.45 -0.36 11.22
C GLU A 213 -10.55 -0.61 12.44
N TYR A 214 -10.04 -1.82 12.64
CA TYR A 214 -9.22 -2.12 13.81
C TYR A 214 -8.13 -3.17 13.55
N ILE A 215 -7.07 -3.07 14.35
CA ILE A 215 -6.03 -4.07 14.54
C ILE A 215 -6.00 -4.42 16.02
N GLU A 216 -6.11 -5.70 16.32
CA GLU A 216 -5.98 -6.25 17.67
C GLU A 216 -4.83 -7.25 17.71
N ARG A 217 -3.90 -7.07 18.65
CA ARG A 217 -2.76 -7.97 18.84
C ARG A 217 -2.27 -7.90 20.28
N ASP A 218 -2.27 -9.02 20.98
CA ASP A 218 -1.79 -9.14 22.36
C ASP A 218 -2.48 -8.11 23.29
N ASP A 219 -1.74 -7.11 23.78
CA ASP A 219 -2.25 -6.02 24.62
C ASP A 219 -2.58 -4.73 23.85
N LEU A 220 -2.34 -4.71 22.53
CA LEU A 220 -2.57 -3.59 21.62
C LEU A 220 -3.95 -3.68 20.96
N PHE A 221 -4.66 -2.56 21.00
CA PHE A 221 -5.83 -2.31 20.16
C PHE A 221 -5.66 -0.96 19.46
N ALA A 222 -5.61 -0.94 18.14
CA ALA A 222 -5.59 0.27 17.33
C ALA A 222 -6.83 0.31 16.45
N GLY A 223 -7.61 1.39 16.53
CA GLY A 223 -8.85 1.52 15.76
C GLY A 223 -9.03 2.90 15.15
N ALA A 224 -9.59 2.95 13.95
CA ALA A 224 -10.01 4.16 13.28
C ALA A 224 -11.53 4.31 13.36
N VAL A 225 -12.02 5.35 14.03
CA VAL A 225 -13.45 5.65 14.12
C VAL A 225 -13.83 6.59 13.00
N HIS A 226 -14.75 6.17 12.12
CA HIS A 226 -15.20 6.97 10.99
C HIS A 226 -16.50 7.70 11.32
N ARG A 227 -16.55 8.99 10.95
CA ARG A 227 -17.72 9.87 11.09
C ARG A 227 -18.11 10.39 9.71
N ILE A 228 -19.42 10.41 9.45
CA ILE A 228 -19.99 10.94 8.21
C ILE A 228 -20.94 12.08 8.57
N GLU A 229 -20.68 13.25 8.03
CA GLU A 229 -21.54 14.43 8.18
C GLU A 229 -22.18 14.77 6.84
N GLN A 230 -23.50 14.99 6.84
CA GLN A 230 -24.21 15.43 5.64
C GLN A 230 -24.16 16.96 5.56
N THR A 231 -23.62 17.48 4.47
CA THR A 231 -23.56 18.93 4.20
C THR A 231 -24.39 19.27 2.97
N ALA A 232 -24.64 20.57 2.73
CA ALA A 232 -25.32 21.04 1.53
C ALA A 232 -24.61 20.63 0.22
N SER A 233 -23.29 20.40 0.28
CA SER A 233 -22.45 20.00 -0.85
C SER A 233 -22.22 18.48 -0.97
N GLY A 234 -22.82 17.67 -0.09
CA GLY A 234 -22.67 16.22 -0.04
C GLY A 234 -22.11 15.70 1.28
N ALA A 235 -21.79 14.41 1.33
CA ALA A 235 -21.24 13.75 2.51
C ALA A 235 -19.77 14.14 2.72
N VAL A 236 -19.42 14.39 3.97
CA VAL A 236 -18.07 14.72 4.42
C VAL A 236 -17.61 13.68 5.42
N PHE A 237 -16.39 13.17 5.24
CA PHE A 237 -15.83 12.08 5.99
C PHE A 237 -14.71 12.56 6.91
N SER A 238 -14.73 12.10 8.15
CA SER A 238 -13.65 12.30 9.12
C SER A 238 -13.30 10.98 9.79
N ALA A 239 -12.05 10.81 10.19
CA ALA A 239 -11.58 9.61 10.85
C ALA A 239 -10.56 9.94 11.94
N GLU A 240 -10.71 9.32 13.10
CA GLU A 240 -9.84 9.48 14.26
C GLU A 240 -9.19 8.13 14.59
N LEU A 241 -7.87 8.11 14.68
CA LEU A 241 -7.08 6.97 15.13
C LEU A 241 -6.98 6.98 16.64
N LEU A 242 -7.27 5.84 17.26
CA LEU A 242 -7.20 5.63 18.69
C LEU A 242 -6.40 4.36 18.95
N VAL A 243 -5.38 4.46 19.80
CA VAL A 243 -4.52 3.33 20.16
C VAL A 243 -4.56 3.12 21.66
N TYR A 244 -4.81 1.89 22.05
CA TYR A 244 -4.91 1.43 23.41
C TYR A 244 -3.86 0.36 23.68
N ARG A 245 -3.23 0.43 24.86
CA ARG A 245 -2.39 -0.64 25.38
C ARG A 245 -2.87 -1.05 26.76
N ASN A 246 -3.01 -2.34 27.01
CA ASN A 246 -3.50 -2.87 28.29
C ASN A 246 -4.81 -2.20 28.72
N GLY A 247 -5.73 -1.97 27.77
CA GLY A 247 -7.02 -1.32 28.02
C GLY A 247 -6.96 0.18 28.33
N LYS A 248 -5.82 0.85 28.18
CA LYS A 248 -5.69 2.29 28.41
C LYS A 248 -5.35 3.00 27.11
N LYS A 249 -6.04 4.11 26.84
CA LYS A 249 -5.74 4.98 25.70
C LYS A 249 -4.30 5.47 25.84
N TRP A 250 -3.48 5.08 24.87
CA TRP A 250 -2.05 5.37 24.83
C TRP A 250 -1.74 6.46 23.81
N PHE A 251 -2.45 6.48 22.68
CA PHE A 251 -2.26 7.47 21.63
C PHE A 251 -3.58 7.77 20.90
N SER A 252 -3.69 8.97 20.33
CA SER A 252 -4.74 9.32 19.39
C SER A 252 -4.27 10.39 18.42
N ASP A 253 -4.70 10.31 17.16
CA ASP A 253 -4.47 11.37 16.17
C ASP A 253 -5.60 11.38 15.13
N THR A 254 -5.66 12.43 14.34
CA THR A 254 -6.59 12.56 13.23
C THR A 254 -6.02 11.86 12.00
N ILE A 255 -6.79 10.93 11.43
CA ILE A 255 -6.48 10.34 10.10
C ILE A 255 -6.92 11.31 9.02
N CYS A 256 -8.15 11.83 9.10
CA CYS A 256 -8.61 12.86 8.18
C CYS A 256 -9.76 13.67 8.77
N THR A 257 -9.89 14.92 8.31
CA THR A 257 -11.03 15.79 8.58
C THR A 257 -11.55 16.36 7.29
N GLY A 258 -12.87 16.38 7.10
CA GLY A 258 -13.44 17.13 5.99
C GLY A 258 -13.25 16.49 4.61
N SER A 259 -12.92 15.20 4.52
CA SER A 259 -12.62 14.53 3.25
C SER A 259 -13.89 14.32 2.42
N SER A 260 -13.81 14.45 1.09
CA SER A 260 -14.90 14.12 0.16
C SER A 260 -15.04 12.61 -0.08
N GLN A 261 -14.10 11.81 0.42
CA GLN A 261 -14.07 10.36 0.28
C GLN A 261 -13.75 9.68 1.63
N PRO A 262 -14.23 8.45 1.87
CA PRO A 262 -13.83 7.67 3.04
C PRO A 262 -12.31 7.47 3.13
N CYS A 263 -11.74 7.62 4.32
CA CYS A 263 -10.31 7.40 4.61
C CYS A 263 -10.10 6.01 5.22
N MET A 264 -10.43 4.96 4.46
CA MET A 264 -10.36 3.56 4.90
C MET A 264 -8.98 2.96 4.58
N ASN A 265 -8.49 2.02 5.41
CA ASN A 265 -7.18 1.36 5.32
C ASN A 265 -5.99 2.33 5.42
N TYR A 266 -6.10 3.37 6.25
CA TYR A 266 -5.08 4.41 6.38
C TYR A 266 -4.06 4.15 7.48
N PHE A 267 -4.13 2.99 8.14
CA PHE A 267 -3.12 2.57 9.11
C PHE A 267 -2.82 1.08 8.96
N LEU A 268 -1.63 0.67 9.37
CA LEU A 268 -1.18 -0.72 9.41
C LEU A 268 -0.14 -0.90 10.51
N VAL A 269 0.14 -2.15 10.88
CA VAL A 269 1.23 -2.50 11.81
C VAL A 269 2.27 -3.36 11.10
N ARG A 270 3.54 -3.06 11.31
CA ARG A 270 4.68 -3.88 10.88
C ARG A 270 5.70 -4.00 12.00
N GLY A 271 5.94 -5.22 12.48
CA GLY A 271 6.85 -5.45 13.60
C GLY A 271 6.37 -4.73 14.87
N VAL A 272 7.17 -3.76 15.33
CA VAL A 272 6.91 -2.91 16.51
C VAL A 272 6.50 -1.48 16.10
N HIS A 273 6.13 -1.24 14.85
CA HIS A 273 5.71 0.07 14.37
C HIS A 273 4.29 0.02 13.82
N MET A 274 3.52 1.06 14.13
CA MET A 274 2.30 1.40 13.42
C MET A 274 2.62 2.52 12.44
N TYR A 275 2.14 2.39 11.21
CA TYR A 275 2.22 3.43 10.19
C TYR A 275 0.80 3.91 9.89
N TYR A 276 0.60 5.22 9.76
CA TYR A 276 -0.67 5.75 9.31
C TYR A 276 -0.51 6.97 8.41
N ILE A 277 -1.51 7.20 7.56
CA ILE A 277 -1.56 8.31 6.63
C ILE A 277 -2.49 9.38 7.18
N ARG A 278 -1.92 10.53 7.58
CA ARG A 278 -2.65 11.70 8.02
C ARG A 278 -2.97 12.62 6.85
N ASN A 279 -4.25 12.99 6.75
CA ASN A 279 -4.84 13.87 5.75
C ASN A 279 -4.43 13.52 4.31
N ARG A 280 -4.24 12.22 4.01
CA ARG A 280 -3.76 11.71 2.72
C ARG A 280 -2.37 12.21 2.29
N ARG A 281 -1.65 12.96 3.11
CA ARG A 281 -0.46 13.73 2.70
C ARG A 281 0.77 13.47 3.54
N GLU A 282 0.59 12.82 4.67
CA GLU A 282 1.65 12.64 5.63
C GLU A 282 1.67 11.19 6.11
N LEU A 283 2.79 10.53 5.91
CA LEU A 283 3.04 9.23 6.51
C LEU A 283 3.67 9.46 7.88
N VAL A 284 3.02 8.93 8.90
CA VAL A 284 3.47 8.99 10.28
C VAL A 284 3.82 7.59 10.76
N SER A 285 4.94 7.48 11.47
CA SER A 285 5.35 6.25 12.16
C SER A 285 5.20 6.43 13.67
N LEU A 286 4.63 5.43 14.33
CA LEU A 286 4.47 5.36 15.77
C LEU A 286 5.08 4.05 16.27
N HIS A 287 6.01 4.14 17.22
CA HIS A 287 6.60 2.96 17.85
C HIS A 287 5.62 2.36 18.89
N LEU A 288 5.34 1.06 18.77
CA LEU A 288 4.35 0.30 19.56
C LEU A 288 4.97 -0.42 20.76
#